data_AF-A0AAE6YL18-F1
#
_entry.id   AF-A0AAE6YL18-F1
#
_cell.length_a   1.000
_cell.length_b   1.000
_cell.length_c   1.000
_cell.angle_alpha   90.00
_cell.angle_beta   90.00
_cell.angle_gamma   90.00
#
_symmetry.space_group_name_H-M   'P 1'
#
loop_
_entity.id
_entity.type
_entity.pdbx_description
1 polymer ?
#
loop_
_entity_poly.entity_id
_entity_poly.type
_entity_poly.pdbx_seq_one_letter_code
_entity_poly.pdbx_strand_id
1 'polypeptide(L)' 'MKIKYVPVENSIAEWGDKQALIKRFEGLNIYTLNRWLSEMRDSKQFRDGVINPTHKLVYVNFEIFLKFLIWKQRH' A
#
# COMPACT_ATOMS: atom_id res chain seq x y z
N MET A 1 24.64 -10.20 15.47
CA MET A 1 23.48 -11.05 15.10
C MET A 1 23.09 -10.74 13.66
N LYS A 2 23.25 -11.66 12.70
CA LYS A 2 22.76 -11.48 11.32
C LYS A 2 21.35 -12.04 11.25
N ILE A 3 20.34 -11.18 11.15
CA ILE A 3 18.96 -11.63 10.95
C ILE A 3 18.87 -12.18 9.52
N LYS A 4 18.56 -13.47 9.40
CA LYS A 4 18.30 -14.13 8.11
C LYS A 4 16.79 -14.17 7.91
N TYR A 5 16.32 -13.39 6.95
CA TYR A 5 14.92 -13.38 6.53
C TYR A 5 14.69 -14.50 5.52
N VAL A 6 13.69 -15.33 5.78
CA VAL A 6 13.21 -16.40 4.87
C VAL A 6 11.77 -16.04 4.49
N PRO A 7 11.45 -15.91 3.19
CA PRO A 7 10.13 -15.48 2.78
C PRO A 7 9.10 -16.59 3.03
N VAL A 8 7.97 -16.20 3.62
CA VAL A 8 6.82 -17.07 3.82
C VAL A 8 6.00 -17.04 2.53
N GLU A 9 6.20 -18.02 1.67
CA GLU A 9 5.58 -18.11 0.34
C GLU A 9 4.03 -18.16 0.37
N ASN A 10 3.42 -18.35 1.55
CA ASN A 10 1.96 -18.39 1.76
C ASN A 10 1.44 -17.39 2.82
N SER A 11 2.25 -16.38 3.21
CA SER A 11 1.72 -15.35 4.10
C SER A 11 0.82 -14.42 3.31
N ILE A 12 -0.46 -14.37 3.68
CA ILE A 12 -1.38 -13.30 3.24
C ILE A 12 -0.92 -12.04 3.97
N ALA A 13 0.20 -11.46 3.53
CA ALA A 13 0.66 -10.20 4.08
C ALA A 13 -0.48 -9.18 3.89
N GLU A 14 -0.94 -8.60 5.00
CA GLU A 14 -1.96 -7.55 5.03
C GLU A 14 -1.39 -6.19 4.65
N TRP A 15 -0.07 -6.03 4.80
CA TRP A 15 0.67 -4.80 4.54
C TRP A 15 1.79 -5.04 3.53
N GLY A 16 2.08 -4.04 2.71
CA GLY A 16 3.22 -4.09 1.81
C GLY A 16 3.71 -2.73 1.36
N ASP A 17 4.89 -2.72 0.75
CA ASP A 17 5.46 -1.53 0.14
C ASP A 17 4.85 -1.26 -1.25
N LYS A 18 5.32 -0.19 -1.90
CA LYS A 18 4.85 0.19 -3.24
C LYS A 18 5.05 -0.92 -4.28
N GLN A 19 6.12 -1.71 -4.17
CA GLN A 19 6.40 -2.79 -5.13
C GLN A 19 5.42 -3.94 -4.95
N ALA A 20 5.04 -4.25 -3.71
CA ALA A 20 4.00 -5.22 -3.43
C ALA A 20 2.64 -4.82 -4.03
N LEU A 21 2.25 -3.54 -3.95
CA LEU A 21 1.01 -3.08 -4.60
C LEU A 21 1.08 -3.18 -6.13
N ILE A 22 2.18 -2.70 -6.75
CA ILE A 22 2.33 -2.75 -8.21
C ILE A 22 2.24 -4.17 -8.74
N LYS A 23 2.81 -5.15 -8.02
CA LYS A 23 2.70 -6.57 -8.38
C LYS A 23 1.28 -7.14 -8.22
N ARG A 24 0.47 -6.57 -7.30
CA ARG A 24 -0.85 -7.11 -6.93
C ARG A 24 -1.99 -6.50 -7.74
N PHE A 25 -1.82 -5.27 -8.23
CA PHE A 25 -2.83 -4.54 -9.00
C PHE A 25 -2.33 -4.31 -10.43
N GLU A 26 -2.74 -5.18 -11.35
CA GLU A 26 -2.34 -5.12 -12.76
C GLU A 26 -2.67 -3.75 -13.38
N GLY A 27 -1.72 -3.18 -14.14
CA GLY A 27 -1.85 -1.86 -14.75
C GLY A 27 -1.57 -0.67 -13.82
N LEU A 28 -1.38 -0.89 -12.51
CA LEU A 28 -1.00 0.17 -11.58
C LEU A 28 0.47 0.56 -11.77
N ASN A 29 0.72 1.79 -12.22
CA ASN A 29 2.07 2.34 -12.29
C ASN A 29 2.45 3.12 -11.02
N ILE A 30 3.75 3.30 -10.81
CA ILE A 30 4.31 3.97 -9.62
C ILE A 30 3.87 5.43 -9.46
N TYR A 31 3.65 6.16 -10.55
CA TYR A 31 3.24 7.56 -10.51
C TYR A 31 1.80 7.70 -10.02
N THR A 32 0.89 6.89 -10.57
CA THR A 32 -0.50 6.81 -10.10
C THR A 32 -0.57 6.39 -8.64
N LEU A 33 0.20 5.36 -8.25
CA LEU A 33 0.26 4.92 -6.86
C LEU A 33 0.74 6.04 -5.92
N ASN A 34 1.80 6.78 -6.28
CA ASN A 34 2.29 7.89 -5.45
C ASN A 34 1.25 9.00 -5.25
N ARG A 35 0.48 9.32 -6.31
CA ARG A 35 -0.61 10.29 -6.23
C ARG A 35 -1.69 9.80 -5.27
N TRP A 36 -2.13 8.56 -5.43
CA TRP A 36 -3.17 7.96 -4.59
C TRP A 36 -2.75 7.79 -3.14
N LEU A 37 -1.49 7.44 -2.85
CA LEU A 37 -0.99 7.40 -1.48
C LEU A 37 -0.96 8.79 -0.83
N SER A 38 -0.86 9.86 -1.61
CA SER A 38 -1.04 11.23 -1.08
C SER A 38 -2.51 11.48 -0.76
N GLU A 39 -3.42 11.18 -1.69
CA GLU A 39 -4.87 11.30 -1.48
C GLU A 39 -5.35 10.49 -0.25
N MET A 40 -4.84 9.27 -0.07
CA MET A 40 -5.18 8.44 1.09
C MET A 40 -4.72 9.07 2.41
N ARG A 41 -3.50 9.63 2.46
CA ARG A 41 -2.95 10.28 3.67
C ARG A 41 -3.74 11.52 4.06
N ASP A 42 -4.24 12.26 3.08
CA ASP A 42 -5.04 13.48 3.30
C ASP A 42 -6.50 13.16 3.65
N SER A 43 -6.96 11.92 3.43
CA SER A 43 -8.32 11.48 3.73
C SER A 43 -8.47 10.93 5.14
N LYS A 44 -9.39 11.51 5.93
CA LYS A 44 -9.78 10.97 7.25
C LYS A 44 -10.26 9.52 7.18
N GLN A 45 -10.79 9.08 6.05
CA GLN A 45 -11.33 7.73 5.85
C GLN A 45 -10.24 6.69 5.54
N PHE A 46 -9.15 7.09 4.89
CA PHE A 46 -8.15 6.15 4.34
C PHE A 46 -6.75 6.30 4.92
N ARG A 47 -6.47 7.37 5.68
CA ARG A 47 -5.13 7.67 6.21
C ARG A 47 -4.54 6.55 7.05
N ASP A 48 -5.37 5.81 7.79
CA ASP A 48 -4.93 4.73 8.68
C ASP A 48 -4.43 3.50 7.88
N GLY A 49 -4.71 3.44 6.57
CA GLY A 49 -4.18 2.42 5.66
C GLY A 49 -2.78 2.73 5.11
N VAL A 50 -2.17 3.86 5.47
CA VAL A 50 -0.84 4.25 5.01
C VAL A 50 0.05 4.60 6.19
N ILE A 51 1.13 3.85 6.37
CA ILE A 51 2.13 4.08 7.42
C ILE A 51 3.42 4.56 6.77
N ASN A 52 3.95 5.70 7.23
CA ASN A 52 5.26 6.24 6.84
C ASN A 52 6.18 6.33 8.06
N PRO A 53 6.92 5.25 8.41
CA PRO A 53 7.84 5.28 9.54
C PRO A 53 8.98 6.29 9.32
N THR A 54 9.31 6.57 8.05
CA THR A 54 10.28 7.59 7.64
C THR A 54 9.82 8.22 6.32
N HIS A 55 10.52 9.27 5.87
CA HIS A 55 10.27 9.89 4.55
C HIS A 55 10.56 8.96 3.35
N LYS A 56 11.30 7.85 3.54
CA LYS A 56 11.66 6.90 2.47
C LYS A 56 10.83 5.63 2.45
N LEU A 57 10.20 5.28 3.57
CA LEU A 57 9.45 4.05 3.72
C LEU A 57 7.96 4.31 3.74
N VAL A 58 7.21 3.45 3.06
CA VAL A 58 5.75 3.40 3.15
C VAL A 58 5.30 1.95 3.21
N TYR A 59 4.37 1.68 4.09
CA TYR A 59 3.62 0.44 4.16
C TYR A 59 2.14 0.76 3.97
N VAL A 60 1.47 -0.04 3.15
CA VAL A 60 0.08 0.18 2.76
C VAL A 60 -0.69 -1.08 3.08
N ASN A 61 -1.81 -0.93 3.77
CA ASN A 61 -2.73 -2.02 4.01
C ASN A 61 -3.49 -2.32 2.72
N PHE A 62 -3.42 -3.56 2.24
CA PHE A 62 -3.98 -3.93 0.94
C PHE A 62 -5.51 -3.86 0.91
N GLU A 63 -6.18 -4.19 2.01
CA GLU A 63 -7.64 -4.14 2.10
C GLU A 63 -8.15 -2.69 2.09
N ILE A 64 -7.50 -1.80 2.84
CA ILE A 64 -7.84 -0.37 2.83
C ILE A 64 -7.53 0.26 1.47
N PHE A 65 -6.44 -0.15 0.81
CA PHE A 65 -6.15 0.31 -0.56
C PHE A 65 -7.25 -0.13 -1.53
N LEU A 66 -7.70 -1.39 -1.48
CA LEU A 66 -8.83 -1.86 -2.31
C LEU A 66 -10.12 -1.07 -2.03
N LYS A 67 -10.43 -0.80 -0.75
CA LYS A 67 -11.57 0.06 -0.37
C LYS A 67 -11.45 1.47 -0.95
N PHE A 68 -10.25 2.04 -0.94
CA PHE A 68 -9.97 3.34 -1.58
C PHE A 68 -10.22 3.28 -3.09
N LEU A 69 -9.79 2.24 -3.79
CA LEU A 69 -10.04 2.08 -5.24
C LEU A 69 -11.54 1.99 -5.55
N ILE A 70 -12.30 1.22 -4.78
CA ILE A 70 -13.76 1.10 -4.94
C ILE A 70 -14.43 2.46 -4.69
N TRP A 71 -13.96 3.22 -3.69
CA TRP A 71 -14.47 4.56 -3.43
C TRP A 71 -14.17 5.52 -4.59
N LYS A 72 -12.95 5.51 -5.14
CA LYS A 72 -12.52 6.29 -6.32
C LYS A 72 -13.29 5.96 -7.59
N GLN A 73 -13.81 4.74 -7.74
CA GLN A 73 -14.66 4.40 -8.88
C GLN A 73 -16.03 5.08 -8.79
N ARG A 74 -16.48 5.40 -7.58
CA ARG A 74 -17.82 5.94 -7.30
C ARG A 74 -17.84 7.46 -7.15
N HIS A 75 -16.67 8.11 -7.04
CA HIS A 75 -16.49 9.55 -6.82
C HIS A 75 -15.31 10.08 -7.62
#